data_AF-A0A1V5X0K1-F1
#
_entry.id   AF-A0A1V5X0K1-F1
#
_cell.length_a   1.000
_cell.length_b   1.000
_cell.length_c   1.000
_cell.angle_alpha   90.00
_cell.angle_beta   90.00
_cell.angle_gamma   90.00
#
_symmetry.space_group_name_H-M   'P 1'
#
loop_
_entity.id
_entity.type
_entity.pdbx_description
1 polymer ?
#
loop_
_entity_poly.entity_id
_entity_poly.type
_entity_poly.pdbx_seq_one_letter_code
_entity_poly.pdbx_strand_id
1 'polypeptide(L)'
;MKPNIWKLEGFGKKDWLTILPETKGSKIILLGRGEDDTKVKNWLKSASAYDDMIGFAIGRTIFLTAIKEYHDGIISKEQASDKIAKKFLSFVNNWEKYATKES
;
A
#
# COMPACT_ATOMS: atom_id res chain seq x y z
N MET A 1 -13.29 16.43 16.97
CA MET A 1 -13.43 15.02 16.56
C MET A 1 -12.11 14.57 15.97
N LYS A 2 -11.58 13.40 16.36
CA LYS A 2 -10.40 12.81 15.70
C LYS A 2 -10.89 11.79 14.66
N PRO A 3 -10.26 11.69 13.47
CA PRO A 3 -10.68 10.73 12.45
C PRO A 3 -10.40 9.30 12.94
N ASN A 4 -11.26 8.35 12.56
CA ASN A 4 -11.07 6.94 12.95
C ASN A 4 -9.95 6.27 12.14
N ILE A 5 -9.77 6.69 10.88
CA ILE A 5 -8.76 6.15 9.96
C ILE A 5 -8.04 7.31 9.27
N TRP A 6 -6.71 7.28 9.26
CA TRP A 6 -5.86 8.13 8.46
C TRP A 6 -5.34 7.38 7.25
N LYS A 7 -5.36 8.01 6.07
CA LYS A 7 -4.68 7.52 4.88
C LYS A 7 -3.43 8.34 4.66
N LEU A 8 -2.27 7.76 4.96
CA LEU A 8 -0.98 8.47 4.97
C LEU A 8 -0.01 7.91 3.94
N GLU A 9 0.95 8.74 3.53
CA GLU A 9 2.09 8.30 2.73
C GLU A 9 2.99 7.38 3.55
N GLY A 10 3.84 6.61 2.86
CA GLY A 10 4.89 5.88 3.55
C GLY A 10 6.06 6.81 3.88
N PHE A 11 6.53 6.75 5.12
CA PHE A 11 7.66 7.56 5.56
C PHE A 11 8.85 6.72 6.02
N GLY A 12 9.99 7.40 6.23
CA GLY A 12 11.12 6.80 6.93
C GLY A 12 10.86 6.69 8.44
N LYS A 13 11.68 5.91 9.13
CA LYS A 13 11.54 5.66 10.58
C LYS A 13 11.47 6.96 11.42
N LYS A 14 12.28 7.98 11.08
CA LYS A 14 12.32 9.25 11.82
C LYS A 14 11.01 10.03 11.71
N ASP A 15 10.43 10.07 10.52
CA ASP A 15 9.18 10.77 10.25
C ASP A 15 8.00 10.04 10.89
N TRP A 16 8.01 8.70 10.91
CA TRP A 16 7.01 7.92 11.64
C TRP A 16 6.95 8.28 13.12
N LEU A 17 8.11 8.42 13.77
CA LEU A 17 8.18 8.84 15.18
C LEU A 17 7.61 10.23 15.42
N THR A 18 7.59 11.08 14.39
CA THR A 18 7.04 12.44 14.47
C THR A 18 5.53 12.45 14.28
N ILE A 19 4.99 11.63 13.37
CA ILE A 19 3.55 11.65 13.02
C ILE A 19 2.68 10.76 13.93
N LEU A 20 3.20 9.65 14.45
CA LEU A 20 2.44 8.70 15.28
C LEU A 20 1.77 9.34 16.52
N PRO A 21 2.41 10.31 17.22
CA PRO A 21 1.75 11.02 18.33
C PRO A 21 0.47 11.77 17.90
N GLU A 22 0.45 12.33 16.69
CA GLU A 22 -0.70 13.09 16.17
C GLU A 22 -1.89 12.16 15.85
N THR A 23 -1.60 10.93 15.42
CA THR A 23 -2.59 9.93 15.05
C THR A 23 -3.03 9.04 16.21
N LYS A 24 -2.62 9.34 17.45
CA LYS A 24 -2.91 8.50 18.63
C LYS A 24 -4.42 8.29 18.80
N GLY A 25 -4.82 7.01 18.86
CA GLY A 25 -6.22 6.57 18.97
C GLY A 25 -6.94 6.38 17.63
N SER A 26 -6.23 6.52 16.51
CA SER A 26 -6.75 6.29 15.15
C SER A 26 -6.01 5.13 14.50
N LYS A 27 -6.64 4.49 13.51
CA LYS A 27 -5.98 3.52 12.63
C LYS A 27 -5.38 4.20 11.41
N ILE A 28 -4.40 3.56 10.79
CA ILE A 28 -3.67 4.11 9.65
C ILE A 28 -3.62 3.09 8.52
N ILE A 29 -3.85 3.56 7.30
CA ILE A 29 -3.63 2.82 6.06
C ILE A 29 -2.65 3.57 5.16
N LEU A 30 -1.74 2.83 4.51
CA LEU A 30 -0.76 3.44 3.60
C LEU A 30 -1.33 3.71 2.21
N LEU A 31 -0.93 4.83 1.59
CA LEU A 31 -1.19 5.13 0.19
C LEU A 31 0.08 4.98 -0.66
N GLY A 32 -0.06 4.51 -1.90
CA GLY A 32 1.09 4.24 -2.80
C GLY A 32 1.52 5.39 -3.70
N ARG A 33 0.71 6.47 -3.82
CA ARG A 33 0.97 7.68 -4.62
C ARG A 33 1.29 7.50 -6.12
N GLY A 34 1.31 6.29 -6.68
CA GLY A 34 1.81 6.06 -8.04
C GLY A 34 3.34 5.95 -8.09
N GLU A 35 3.98 5.76 -6.93
CA GLU A 35 5.37 5.37 -6.83
C GLU A 35 5.55 3.94 -7.33
N ASP A 36 6.80 3.56 -7.59
CA ASP A 36 7.15 2.20 -8.01
C ASP A 36 6.96 1.17 -6.88
N ASP A 37 6.90 -0.10 -7.29
CA ASP A 37 6.68 -1.23 -6.38
C ASP A 37 7.72 -1.33 -5.27
N THR A 38 8.99 -1.06 -5.58
CA THR A 38 10.09 -1.24 -4.63
C THR A 38 9.94 -0.28 -3.47
N LYS A 39 9.64 0.98 -3.78
CA LYS A 39 9.40 2.01 -2.76
C LYS A 39 8.16 1.71 -1.94
N VAL A 40 7.05 1.32 -2.57
CA VAL A 40 5.82 0.96 -1.86
C VAL A 40 6.01 -0.27 -0.97
N LYS A 41 6.79 -1.28 -1.41
CA LYS A 41 7.14 -2.44 -0.57
C LYS A 41 7.95 -2.04 0.65
N ASN A 42 8.94 -1.16 0.50
CA ASN A 42 9.74 -0.66 1.62
C ASN A 42 8.88 0.10 2.63
N TRP A 43 7.91 0.89 2.15
CA TRP A 43 6.95 1.57 3.02
C TRP A 43 6.06 0.59 3.78
N LEU A 44 5.52 -0.43 3.12
CA LEU A 44 4.72 -1.47 3.78
C LEU A 44 5.52 -2.16 4.89
N LYS A 45 6.76 -2.54 4.60
CA LYS A 45 7.67 -3.16 5.57
C LYS A 45 7.98 -2.24 6.76
N SER A 46 8.19 -0.94 6.51
CA SER A 46 8.47 0.01 7.60
C SER A 46 7.25 0.26 8.47
N ALA A 47 6.06 0.33 7.86
CA ALA A 47 4.82 0.63 8.58
C ALA A 47 4.31 -0.56 9.39
N SER A 48 4.51 -1.79 8.92
CA SER A 48 4.03 -2.98 9.62
C SER A 48 4.62 -3.17 11.03
N ALA A 49 5.69 -2.45 11.35
CA ALA A 49 6.27 -2.43 12.70
C ALA A 49 5.35 -1.78 13.76
N TYR A 50 4.35 -0.99 13.33
CA TYR A 50 3.48 -0.21 14.22
C TYR A 50 2.06 -0.81 14.27
N ASP A 51 1.53 -1.02 15.47
CA ASP A 51 0.24 -1.72 15.67
C ASP A 51 -0.99 -0.93 15.19
N ASP A 52 -0.86 0.39 15.02
CA ASP A 52 -1.92 1.24 14.49
C ASP A 52 -2.00 1.22 12.95
N MET A 53 -1.01 0.61 12.29
CA MET A 53 -1.00 0.39 10.84
C MET A 53 -1.78 -0.88 10.50
N ILE A 54 -2.92 -0.74 9.82
CA ILE A 54 -3.86 -1.85 9.60
C ILE A 54 -3.98 -2.29 8.14
N GLY A 55 -3.29 -1.62 7.22
CA GLY A 55 -3.31 -2.02 5.82
C GLY A 55 -2.86 -0.93 4.85
N PHE A 56 -3.37 -1.01 3.63
CA PHE A 56 -3.02 -0.12 2.53
C PHE A 56 -4.22 0.18 1.63
N ALA A 57 -4.15 1.32 0.95
CA ALA A 57 -5.05 1.76 -0.11
C ALA A 57 -4.22 2.29 -1.29
N ILE A 58 -3.68 1.33 -2.07
CA ILE A 58 -2.82 1.57 -3.22
C ILE A 58 -3.66 1.43 -4.50
N GLY A 59 -3.61 2.44 -5.38
CA GLY A 59 -4.41 2.49 -6.61
C GLY A 59 -3.54 2.39 -7.87
N ARG A 60 -3.08 3.55 -8.38
CA ARG A 60 -2.35 3.66 -9.66
C ARG A 60 -1.19 2.68 -9.81
N THR A 61 -0.41 2.44 -8.76
CA THR A 61 0.70 1.46 -8.77
C THR A 61 0.23 0.03 -9.10
N ILE A 62 -1.02 -0.32 -8.77
CA ILE A 62 -1.61 -1.63 -9.08
C ILE A 62 -2.18 -1.68 -10.49
N PHE A 63 -2.99 -0.70 -10.89
CA PHE A 63 -3.82 -0.84 -12.10
C PHE A 63 -3.41 0.03 -13.29
N LEU A 64 -2.65 1.11 -13.09
CA LEU A 64 -2.48 2.13 -14.14
C LEU A 64 -1.80 1.57 -15.40
N THR A 65 -0.74 0.77 -15.24
CA THR A 65 -0.02 0.18 -16.38
C THR A 65 -0.92 -0.79 -17.15
N ALA A 66 -1.63 -1.69 -16.46
CA ALA A 66 -2.50 -2.66 -17.11
C ALA A 66 -3.68 -1.99 -17.84
N ILE A 67 -4.26 -0.93 -17.26
CA ILE A 67 -5.32 -0.16 -17.92
C ILE A 67 -4.79 0.54 -19.17
N LYS A 68 -3.57 1.11 -19.13
CA LYS A 68 -2.95 1.73 -20.31
C LYS A 68 -2.68 0.71 -21.41
N GLU A 69 -2.07 -0.42 -21.08
CA GLU A 69 -1.82 -1.50 -22.06
C GLU A 69 -3.10 -2.02 -22.71
N TYR A 70 -4.20 -2.13 -21.94
CA TYR A 70 -5.51 -2.49 -22.48
C TYR A 70 -6.08 -1.41 -23.39
N HIS A 71 -6.07 -0.15 -22.94
CA HIS A 71 -6.53 1.00 -23.72
C HIS A 71 -5.79 1.11 -25.06
N ASP A 72 -4.48 0.84 -25.06
CA ASP A 72 -3.62 0.93 -26.23
C ASP A 72 -3.70 -0.34 -27.12
N GLY A 73 -4.55 -1.30 -26.78
CA GLY A 73 -4.77 -2.53 -27.56
C GLY A 73 -3.61 -3.54 -27.48
N ILE A 74 -2.70 -3.39 -26.53
CA ILE A 74 -1.52 -4.25 -26.35
C ILE A 74 -1.90 -5.58 -25.69
N ILE A 75 -2.88 -5.55 -24.78
CA ILE A 75 -3.39 -6.73 -24.07
C ILE A 75 -4.91 -6.80 -24.11
N SER A 76 -5.46 -8.00 -23.94
CA SER A 76 -6.91 -8.20 -23.79
C SER A 76 -7.41 -7.69 -22.42
N LYS A 77 -8.73 -7.54 -22.29
CA LYS A 77 -9.38 -7.17 -21.03
C LYS A 77 -9.09 -8.21 -19.93
N GLU A 78 -9.09 -9.49 -20.28
CA GLU A 78 -8.81 -10.61 -19.38
C GLU A 78 -7.36 -10.55 -18.90
N GLN A 79 -6.41 -10.31 -19.82
CA GLN A 79 -5.01 -10.13 -19.49
C GLN A 79 -4.77 -8.92 -18.57
N ALA A 80 -5.50 -7.82 -18.79
CA ALA A 80 -5.44 -6.65 -17.92
C ALA A 80 -5.99 -6.94 -16.52
N SER A 81 -7.13 -7.62 -16.43
CA SER A 81 -7.71 -8.09 -15.16
C SER A 81 -6.75 -8.98 -14.39
N ASP A 82 -6.14 -9.96 -15.06
CA ASP A 82 -5.16 -10.87 -14.47
C ASP A 82 -3.91 -10.14 -13.97
N LYS A 83 -3.40 -9.18 -14.74
CA LYS A 83 -2.26 -8.33 -14.32
C LYS A 83 -2.60 -7.55 -13.06
N ILE A 84 -3.78 -6.93 -13.01
CA ILE A 84 -4.26 -6.17 -11.84
C ILE A 84 -4.40 -7.09 -10.61
N ALA A 85 -5.04 -8.25 -10.79
CA ALA A 85 -5.26 -9.21 -9.70
C ALA A 85 -3.94 -9.74 -9.13
N LYS A 86 -3.00 -10.18 -10.00
CA LYS A 86 -1.67 -10.64 -9.58
C LYS A 86 -0.91 -9.55 -8.83
N LYS A 87 -1.00 -8.30 -9.31
CA LYS A 87 -0.34 -7.17 -8.70
C LYS A 87 -0.94 -6.84 -7.33
N PHE A 88 -2.25 -6.78 -7.21
CA PHE A 88 -2.95 -6.58 -5.94
C PHE A 88 -2.60 -7.67 -4.93
N LEU A 89 -2.68 -8.94 -5.34
CA LEU A 89 -2.35 -10.09 -4.49
C LEU A 89 -0.89 -10.03 -4.00
N SER A 90 0.05 -9.56 -4.84
CA SER A 90 1.43 -9.38 -4.40
C SER A 90 1.56 -8.38 -3.24
N PHE A 91 0.77 -7.31 -3.22
CA PHE A 91 0.76 -6.34 -2.12
C PHE A 91 0.07 -6.90 -0.87
N VAL A 92 -1.00 -7.68 -1.03
CA VAL A 92 -1.64 -8.42 0.08
C VAL A 92 -0.63 -9.36 0.73
N ASN A 93 0.04 -10.20 -0.07
CA ASN A 93 1.04 -11.16 0.43
C ASN A 93 2.21 -10.45 1.13
N ASN A 94 2.67 -9.32 0.60
CA ASN A 94 3.71 -8.52 1.26
C ASN A 94 3.21 -7.96 2.59
N TRP A 95 1.99 -7.43 2.64
CA TRP A 95 1.40 -6.92 3.87
C TRP A 95 1.26 -8.00 4.93
N GLU A 96 0.66 -9.14 4.59
CA GLU A 96 0.51 -10.28 5.50
C GLU A 96 1.86 -10.78 6.01
N LYS A 97 2.85 -10.89 5.13
CA LYS A 97 4.22 -11.27 5.50
C LYS A 97 4.86 -10.30 6.50
N TYR A 98 4.63 -9.00 6.36
CA TYR A 98 5.28 -8.00 7.22
C TYR A 98 4.48 -7.68 8.49
N ALA A 99 3.16 -7.82 8.45
CA ALA A 99 2.26 -7.58 9.56
C ALA A 99 2.19 -8.78 10.52
N THR A 100 2.45 -9.99 10.01
CA THR A 100 2.63 -11.17 10.87
C THR A 100 3.99 -11.06 11.56
N LYS A 101 3.98 -10.68 12.84
CA LYS A 101 5.15 -10.79 13.71
C LYS A 101 5.31 -12.27 14.04
N GLU A 102 6.27 -12.97 13.43
CA GLU A 102 6.66 -14.29 13.95
C GLU A 102 7.10 -14.09 15.41
N SER A 103 6.33 -14.70 16.31
CA SER A 103 6.58 -14.84 17.74
C SER A 103 7.70 -15.83 18.03
#